data_AF-A0A835HXM5-F1
#
_entry.id   AF-A0A835HXM5-F1
#
_cell.length_a   1.000
_cell.length_b   1.000
_cell.length_c   1.000
_cell.angle_alpha   90.00
_cell.angle_beta   90.00
_cell.angle_gamma   90.00
#
_symmetry.space_group_name_H-M   'P 1'
#
loop_
_entity.id
_entity.type
_entity.pdbx_description
1 polymer ?
#
loop_
_entity_poly.entity_id
_entity_poly.type
_entity_poly.pdbx_seq_one_letter_code
_entity_poly.pdbx_strand_id
1 'polypeptide(L)'
;MALCFEVTPLLCSIATRSKFSLQEPRTSMGKRNDNVYAAGQAINAVVEAPVIRRSANFKPNLWDYDSIMSLTSDYTVDNLTVSYKDDEIGSLKMCLSEDVKGMLSLYEASYFGLEGEDFMDEAKAFTTRHLRDIKGNINPTLAKKVAHSLELPLHWRISRLETRWYIDTYESEDNMVALLLDLAKLDYNMVQATYQSEIKGLIRWWVDLGLCKLDFFKDRILEHYFWSLGMVPEQQFGRFRVGLAQDYANNCC
;
A
#
# COMPACT_ATOMS: atom_id res chain seq x y z
N MET A 1 2.19 -10.12 16.68
CA MET A 1 1.48 -11.15 15.90
C MET A 1 2.15 -11.16 14.52
N ALA A 2 2.97 -12.17 14.25
CA ALA A 2 3.84 -12.20 13.08
C ALA A 2 3.01 -12.47 11.81
N LEU A 3 3.00 -11.53 10.88
CA LEU A 3 2.40 -11.71 9.56
C LEU A 3 3.33 -12.57 8.70
N CYS A 4 3.18 -13.89 8.79
CA CYS A 4 3.70 -14.82 7.80
C CYS A 4 2.82 -14.75 6.55
N PHE A 5 3.00 -13.73 5.72
CA PHE A 5 2.55 -13.79 4.33
C PHE A 5 3.55 -14.64 3.55
N GLU A 6 3.19 -15.89 3.26
CA GLU A 6 3.87 -16.66 2.23
C GLU A 6 3.68 -15.93 0.89
N VAL A 7 4.74 -15.30 0.39
CA VAL A 7 4.78 -14.54 -0.89
C VAL A 7 4.70 -15.49 -2.12
N THR A 8 4.75 -16.80 -1.88
CA THR A 8 4.85 -17.86 -2.89
C THR A 8 3.63 -17.98 -3.85
N PRO A 9 2.37 -17.72 -3.45
CA PRO A 9 1.24 -17.79 -4.39
C PRO A 9 1.12 -16.55 -5.29
N LEU A 10 1.56 -15.37 -4.84
CA LEU A 10 1.37 -14.10 -5.56
C LEU A 10 2.32 -13.92 -6.76
N LEU A 11 3.49 -14.57 -6.73
CA LEU A 11 4.39 -14.62 -7.88
C LEU A 11 3.87 -15.55 -9.00
N CYS A 12 2.98 -16.51 -8.69
CA CYS A 12 2.50 -17.48 -9.67
C CYS A 12 1.51 -16.85 -10.69
N SER A 13 0.78 -15.80 -10.31
CA SER A 13 -0.09 -15.06 -11.23
C SER A 13 0.68 -14.21 -12.25
N ILE A 14 1.98 -14.01 -12.06
CA ILE A 14 2.85 -13.31 -13.02
C ILE A 14 3.27 -14.24 -14.18
N ALA A 15 3.11 -15.56 -14.04
CA ALA A 15 3.68 -16.55 -14.96
C ALA A 15 2.67 -17.40 -15.78
N THR A 16 1.36 -17.17 -15.67
CA THR A 16 0.38 -17.89 -16.53
C THR A 16 -0.02 -17.07 -17.76
N ARG A 17 0.69 -17.36 -18.87
CA ARG A 17 0.35 -17.08 -20.28
C ARG A 17 -0.04 -15.63 -20.61
N SER A 18 0.96 -14.77 -20.69
CA SER A 18 0.93 -13.64 -21.62
C SER A 18 0.80 -14.16 -23.06
N LYS A 19 -0.24 -13.72 -23.78
CA LYS A 19 -0.35 -13.81 -25.25
C LYS A 19 0.31 -12.62 -25.96
N PHE A 20 1.11 -11.81 -25.25
CA PHE A 20 1.72 -10.60 -25.79
C PHE A 20 3.24 -10.73 -25.84
N SER A 21 3.76 -10.85 -27.06
CA SER A 21 5.19 -10.80 -27.38
C SER A 21 5.65 -9.34 -27.47
N LEU A 22 6.70 -8.97 -26.72
CA LEU A 22 7.37 -7.68 -26.83
C LEU A 22 8.85 -7.89 -27.14
N GLN A 23 9.32 -7.22 -28.18
CA GLN A 23 10.68 -7.30 -28.73
C GLN A 23 11.42 -5.99 -28.38
N GLU A 24 12.65 -6.09 -27.85
CA GLU A 24 13.44 -4.95 -27.32
C GLU A 24 14.50 -4.45 -28.32
N PRO A 25 14.77 -3.13 -28.40
CA PRO A 25 15.99 -2.60 -29.01
C PRO A 25 17.01 -2.12 -27.96
N ARG A 26 18.30 -2.31 -28.30
CA ARG A 26 19.50 -2.06 -27.49
C ARG A 26 20.01 -0.61 -27.63
N THR A 27 20.56 -0.06 -26.55
CA THR A 27 21.61 0.97 -26.63
C THR A 27 22.55 0.91 -25.41
N SER A 28 23.84 1.09 -25.70
CA SER A 28 24.99 1.00 -24.81
C SER A 28 25.60 2.38 -24.51
N MET A 29 26.10 2.61 -23.30
CA MET A 29 27.21 3.52 -22.94
C MET A 29 27.50 3.26 -21.44
N GLY A 30 28.68 3.37 -20.85
CA GLY A 30 30.03 3.81 -21.22
C GLY A 30 30.75 3.99 -19.86
N LYS A 31 31.89 3.31 -19.63
CA LYS A 31 32.56 3.25 -18.32
C LYS A 31 33.33 4.53 -18.01
N ARG A 32 33.43 4.90 -16.73
CA ARG A 32 34.46 5.82 -16.21
C ARG A 32 35.08 5.26 -14.94
N ASN A 33 36.41 5.27 -14.91
CA ASN A 33 37.28 4.73 -13.87
C ASN A 33 37.80 5.83 -12.93
N ASP A 34 38.45 5.33 -11.87
CA ASP A 34 39.61 5.86 -11.13
C ASP A 34 39.31 6.65 -9.85
N ASN A 35 40.06 6.58 -8.75
CA ASN A 35 40.92 5.57 -8.08
C ASN A 35 41.58 6.32 -6.88
N VAL A 36 41.98 5.58 -5.82
CA VAL A 36 42.96 5.92 -4.74
C VAL A 36 42.53 7.04 -3.73
N TYR A 37 42.77 7.01 -2.40
CA TYR A 37 43.90 6.54 -1.60
C TYR A 37 43.50 6.08 -0.17
N ALA A 38 44.29 5.14 0.35
CA ALA A 38 44.34 4.74 1.76
C ALA A 38 45.41 5.55 2.52
N ALA A 39 45.17 5.84 3.80
CA ALA A 39 46.19 6.03 4.83
C ALA A 39 45.53 5.90 6.22
N GLY A 40 46.13 5.07 7.10
CA GLY A 40 45.67 4.88 8.47
C GLY A 40 46.40 5.78 9.47
N GLN A 41 45.83 5.93 10.68
CA GLN A 41 46.47 5.59 11.97
C GLN A 41 45.68 6.14 13.18
N ALA A 42 45.89 5.42 14.29
CA ALA A 42 45.85 5.85 15.70
C ALA A 42 44.49 6.00 16.43
N ILE A 43 44.24 5.00 17.25
CA ILE A 43 43.36 4.95 18.42
C ILE A 43 43.81 5.96 19.49
N ASN A 44 42.94 6.92 19.82
CA ASN A 44 43.01 7.71 21.05
C ASN A 44 41.60 7.78 21.67
N ALA A 45 41.55 7.62 22.99
CA ALA A 45 40.33 7.56 23.78
C ALA A 45 39.42 8.78 23.55
N VAL A 46 38.23 8.55 23.01
CA VAL A 46 37.20 9.58 22.81
C VAL A 46 36.36 9.66 24.08
N VAL A 47 36.50 10.77 24.79
CA VAL A 47 35.48 11.24 25.74
C VAL A 47 34.20 11.43 24.93
N GLU A 48 33.17 10.63 25.17
CA GLU A 48 31.88 10.76 24.49
C GLU A 48 31.28 12.13 24.82
N ALA A 49 31.42 13.07 23.89
CA ALA A 49 30.67 14.31 23.90
C ALA A 49 29.18 13.98 23.78
N PRO A 50 28.27 14.75 24.42
CA PRO A 50 26.84 14.55 24.27
C PRO A 50 26.49 14.55 22.79
N VAL A 51 25.82 13.49 22.34
CA VAL A 51 25.38 13.34 20.95
C VAL A 51 24.39 14.45 20.63
N ILE A 52 24.89 15.56 20.07
CA ILE A 52 24.05 16.61 19.51
C ILE A 52 23.43 16.02 18.24
N ARG A 53 22.18 15.57 18.35
CA ARG A 53 21.40 15.20 17.16
C ARG A 53 21.34 16.42 16.25
N ARG A 54 21.68 16.23 14.98
CA ARG A 54 21.45 17.24 13.94
C ARG A 54 19.93 17.41 13.82
N SER A 55 19.37 18.40 14.52
CA SER A 55 18.03 18.88 14.22
C SER A 55 18.07 19.37 12.79
N ALA A 56 17.19 18.84 11.95
CA ALA A 56 17.13 19.20 10.54
C ALA A 56 16.69 20.66 10.32
N ASN A 57 16.46 21.43 11.39
CA ASN A 57 16.13 22.86 11.39
C ASN A 57 15.08 23.18 10.31
N PHE A 58 14.07 22.30 10.22
CA PHE A 58 13.02 22.43 9.24
C PHE A 58 12.33 23.76 9.49
N LYS A 59 12.09 24.52 8.41
CA LYS A 59 11.21 25.68 8.50
C LYS A 59 9.88 25.21 9.09
N PRO A 60 9.27 25.99 10.00
CA PRO A 60 7.93 25.68 10.48
C PRO A 60 6.99 25.52 9.28
N ASN A 61 5.99 24.67 9.45
CA ASN A 61 4.92 24.48 8.48
C ASN A 61 4.36 25.86 8.06
N LEU A 62 4.01 26.00 6.78
CA LEU A 62 3.44 27.24 6.24
C LEU A 62 2.11 27.58 6.92
N TRP A 63 1.44 26.57 7.45
CA TRP A 63 0.19 26.69 8.16
C TRP A 63 0.43 26.47 9.63
N ASP A 64 0.12 27.49 10.42
CA ASP A 64 0.09 27.40 11.86
C ASP A 64 -0.90 26.31 12.30
N TYR A 65 -0.55 25.54 13.33
CA TYR A 65 -1.37 24.39 13.76
C TYR A 65 -2.77 24.84 14.17
N ASP A 66 -2.86 25.99 14.85
CA ASP A 66 -4.13 26.63 15.23
C ASP A 66 -4.95 27.07 14.01
N SER A 67 -4.29 27.40 12.89
CA SER A 67 -4.96 27.74 11.64
C SER A 67 -5.53 26.51 10.94
N ILE A 68 -4.85 25.35 11.00
CA ILE A 68 -5.38 24.08 10.47
C ILE A 68 -6.56 23.61 11.34
N MET A 69 -6.43 23.72 12.66
CA MET A 69 -7.49 23.32 13.61
C MET A 69 -8.71 24.24 13.60
N SER A 70 -8.59 25.48 13.11
CA SER A 70 -9.71 26.41 12.96
C SER A 70 -10.47 26.26 11.63
N LEU A 71 -10.02 25.41 10.71
CA LEU A 71 -10.74 25.11 9.49
C LEU A 71 -12.00 24.29 9.82
N THR A 72 -13.15 24.97 9.80
CA THR A 72 -14.45 24.30 9.92
C THR A 72 -14.83 23.68 8.58
N SER A 73 -15.05 22.37 8.58
CA SER A 73 -15.69 21.66 7.47
C SER A 73 -17.13 21.36 7.86
N ASP A 74 -18.07 21.46 6.92
CA ASP A 74 -19.45 21.03 7.17
C ASP A 74 -19.56 19.50 7.40
N TYR A 75 -18.49 18.76 7.05
CA TYR A 75 -18.36 17.32 7.17
C TYR A 75 -17.61 16.91 8.45
N THR A 76 -17.87 17.56 9.58
CA THR A 76 -17.35 17.09 10.87
C THR A 76 -18.02 15.78 11.28
N VAL A 77 -17.27 14.95 12.02
CA VAL A 77 -17.79 13.72 12.62
C VAL A 77 -19.03 14.03 13.47
N ASP A 78 -19.03 15.17 14.17
CA ASP A 78 -20.16 15.64 14.99
C ASP A 78 -21.46 15.77 14.18
N ASN A 79 -21.43 16.42 13.01
CA ASN A 79 -22.62 16.55 12.16
C ASN A 79 -23.11 15.20 11.64
N LEU A 80 -22.18 14.29 11.31
CA LEU A 80 -22.53 12.94 10.88
C LEU A 80 -23.16 12.14 12.03
N THR A 81 -22.64 12.26 13.27
CA THR A 81 -23.14 11.50 14.42
C THR A 81 -24.64 11.74 14.66
N VAL A 82 -25.10 12.99 14.55
CA VAL A 82 -26.51 13.36 14.72
C VAL A 82 -27.40 12.69 13.67
N SER A 83 -26.91 12.52 12.44
CA SER A 83 -27.70 11.89 11.38
C SER A 83 -27.84 10.36 11.54
N TYR A 84 -26.83 9.70 12.11
CA TYR A 84 -26.77 8.23 12.21
C TYR A 84 -27.20 7.66 13.57
N LYS A 85 -27.33 8.49 14.61
CA LYS A 85 -27.74 8.06 15.94
C LYS A 85 -29.24 8.20 16.16
N ASP A 86 -29.80 7.26 16.92
CA ASP A 86 -31.17 7.34 17.41
C ASP A 86 -31.26 8.41 18.50
N ASP A 87 -32.20 9.34 18.34
CA ASP A 87 -32.37 10.50 19.24
C ASP A 87 -32.70 10.08 20.68
N GLU A 88 -33.26 8.88 20.89
CA GLU A 88 -33.68 8.39 22.21
C GLU A 88 -32.58 7.60 22.94
N ILE A 89 -31.78 6.82 22.20
CA ILE A 89 -30.83 5.85 22.77
C ILE A 89 -29.38 6.36 22.66
N GLY A 90 -29.10 7.29 21.74
CA GLY A 90 -27.75 7.77 21.46
C GLY A 90 -26.85 6.73 20.79
N SER A 91 -27.42 5.59 20.38
CA SER A 91 -26.74 4.52 19.65
C SER A 91 -27.03 4.60 18.15
N LEU A 92 -26.18 3.99 17.33
CA LEU A 92 -26.43 3.86 15.89
C LEU A 92 -27.80 3.24 15.56
N LYS A 93 -28.51 3.85 14.61
CA LYS A 93 -29.85 3.43 14.19
C LYS A 93 -29.84 2.00 13.66
N MET A 94 -30.72 1.15 14.20
CA MET A 94 -30.83 -0.24 13.76
C MET A 94 -31.28 -0.40 12.30
N CYS A 95 -32.01 0.58 11.73
CA CYS A 95 -32.39 0.54 10.31
C CYS A 95 -31.19 0.58 9.35
N LEU A 96 -30.01 1.03 9.82
CA LEU A 96 -28.76 0.95 9.05
C LEU A 96 -28.37 -0.51 8.77
N SER A 97 -28.81 -1.45 9.61
CA SER A 97 -28.52 -2.87 9.43
C SER A 97 -29.21 -3.52 8.22
N GLU A 98 -30.20 -2.84 7.63
CA GLU A 98 -30.91 -3.31 6.44
C GLU A 98 -30.16 -2.96 5.15
N ASP A 99 -29.40 -1.85 5.13
CA ASP A 99 -28.57 -1.44 4.00
C ASP A 99 -27.15 -2.00 4.12
N VAL A 100 -26.95 -3.21 3.60
CA VAL A 100 -25.64 -3.88 3.58
C VAL A 100 -24.56 -3.06 2.87
N LYS A 101 -24.91 -2.31 1.82
CA LYS A 101 -23.94 -1.50 1.06
C LYS A 101 -23.54 -0.26 1.87
N GLY A 102 -24.51 0.39 2.52
CA GLY A 102 -24.28 1.47 3.46
C GLY A 102 -23.42 1.03 4.66
N MET A 103 -23.74 -0.12 5.26
CA MET A 103 -22.94 -0.70 6.35
C MET A 103 -21.49 -0.97 5.94
N LEU A 104 -21.27 -1.55 4.76
CA LEU A 104 -19.93 -1.81 4.27
C LEU A 104 -19.14 -0.51 4.06
N SER A 105 -19.81 0.53 3.57
CA SER A 105 -19.21 1.86 3.39
C SER A 105 -18.84 2.48 4.73
N LEU A 106 -19.72 2.38 5.74
CA LEU A 106 -19.46 2.87 7.10
C LEU A 106 -18.34 2.07 7.79
N TYR A 107 -18.29 0.75 7.58
CA TYR A 107 -17.21 -0.11 8.06
C TYR A 107 -15.86 0.38 7.54
N GLU A 108 -15.72 0.59 6.23
CA GLU A 108 -14.46 1.08 5.65
C GLU A 108 -14.11 2.49 6.14
N ALA A 109 -15.09 3.38 6.24
CA ALA A 109 -14.89 4.73 6.75
C ALA A 109 -14.42 4.75 8.22
N SER A 110 -14.90 3.81 9.04
CA SER A 110 -14.54 3.74 10.46
C SER A 110 -13.04 3.50 10.71
N TYR A 111 -12.30 2.98 9.73
CA TYR A 111 -10.84 2.81 9.82
C TYR A 111 -10.04 4.09 9.63
N PHE A 112 -10.68 5.19 9.27
CA PHE A 112 -10.08 6.52 9.23
C PHE A 112 -10.23 7.30 10.54
N GLY A 113 -10.87 6.70 11.55
CA GLY A 113 -11.05 7.32 12.85
C GLY A 113 -9.73 7.61 13.56
N LEU A 114 -9.67 8.77 14.23
CA LEU A 114 -8.55 9.20 15.05
C LEU A 114 -8.76 8.89 16.54
N GLU A 115 -7.69 8.94 17.32
CA GLU A 115 -7.77 8.77 18.77
C GLU A 115 -8.68 9.85 19.39
N GLY A 116 -9.68 9.40 20.17
CA GLY A 116 -10.71 10.27 20.77
C GLY A 116 -12.01 10.38 19.96
N GLU A 117 -12.09 9.79 18.76
CA GLU A 117 -13.32 9.75 17.97
C GLU A 117 -14.18 8.52 18.30
N ASP A 118 -14.81 8.52 19.48
CA ASP A 118 -15.62 7.39 20.00
C ASP A 118 -16.68 6.89 19.01
N PHE A 119 -17.21 7.79 18.18
CA PHE A 119 -18.18 7.44 17.13
C PHE A 119 -17.62 6.45 16.10
N MET A 120 -16.36 6.60 15.69
CA MET A 120 -15.75 5.73 14.69
C MET A 120 -15.53 4.34 15.27
N ASP A 121 -15.15 4.23 16.54
CA ASP A 121 -15.04 2.97 17.24
C ASP A 121 -16.41 2.28 17.41
N GLU A 122 -17.45 3.05 17.75
CA GLU A 122 -18.84 2.55 17.81
C GLU A 122 -19.30 2.05 16.44
N ALA A 123 -19.08 2.84 15.37
CA ALA A 123 -19.43 2.48 14.00
C ALA A 123 -18.72 1.23 13.53
N LYS A 124 -17.43 1.09 13.84
CA LYS A 124 -16.64 -0.10 13.53
C LYS A 124 -17.20 -1.34 14.23
N ALA A 125 -17.47 -1.25 15.52
CA ALA A 125 -18.03 -2.37 16.30
C ALA A 125 -19.42 -2.77 15.80
N PHE A 126 -20.29 -1.79 15.57
CA PHE A 126 -21.64 -1.99 15.05
C PHE A 126 -21.63 -2.66 13.68
N THR A 127 -20.91 -2.09 12.71
CA THR A 127 -20.88 -2.62 11.34
C THR A 127 -20.21 -3.98 11.28
N THR A 128 -19.10 -4.21 12.01
CA THR A 128 -18.43 -5.52 12.05
C THR A 128 -19.37 -6.62 12.52
N ARG A 129 -20.15 -6.36 13.57
CA ARG A 129 -21.13 -7.32 14.09
C ARG A 129 -22.19 -7.65 13.05
N HIS A 130 -22.82 -6.63 12.48
CA HIS A 130 -23.94 -6.83 11.54
C HIS A 130 -23.48 -7.44 10.22
N LEU A 131 -22.29 -7.06 9.70
CA LEU A 131 -21.72 -7.63 8.48
C LEU A 131 -21.36 -9.11 8.63
N ARG A 132 -20.94 -9.56 9.82
CA ARG A 132 -20.70 -10.99 10.12
C ARG A 132 -21.98 -11.78 10.28
N ASP A 133 -23.01 -11.14 10.82
CA ASP A 133 -24.30 -11.76 11.13
C ASP A 133 -25.32 -11.67 9.97
N ILE A 134 -24.91 -11.25 8.77
CA ILE A 134 -25.80 -11.16 7.61
C ILE A 134 -26.42 -12.55 7.34
N LYS A 135 -27.74 -12.64 7.54
CA LYS A 135 -28.56 -13.81 7.22
C LYS A 135 -29.49 -13.44 6.07
N GLY A 136 -29.24 -13.95 4.87
CA GLY A 136 -30.14 -13.71 3.73
C GLY A 136 -29.49 -13.87 2.37
N ASN A 137 -30.32 -13.69 1.32
CA ASN A 137 -29.90 -13.76 -0.07
C ASN A 137 -29.32 -12.41 -0.52
N ILE A 138 -28.08 -12.12 -0.11
CA ILE A 138 -27.33 -10.95 -0.59
C ILE A 138 -26.78 -11.19 -1.99
N ASN A 139 -26.62 -10.11 -2.77
CA ASN A 139 -25.97 -10.19 -4.08
C ASN A 139 -24.57 -10.83 -3.92
N PRO A 140 -24.20 -11.85 -4.74
CA PRO A 140 -22.92 -12.55 -4.60
C PRO A 140 -21.69 -11.66 -4.71
N THR A 141 -21.72 -10.66 -5.60
CA THR A 141 -20.64 -9.66 -5.75
C THR A 141 -20.51 -8.79 -4.50
N LEU A 142 -21.64 -8.40 -3.89
CA LEU A 142 -21.63 -7.68 -2.62
C LEU A 142 -21.14 -8.56 -1.46
N ALA A 143 -21.55 -9.83 -1.41
CA ALA A 143 -21.08 -10.80 -0.43
C ALA A 143 -19.56 -10.96 -0.48
N LYS A 144 -19.01 -11.04 -1.69
CA LYS A 144 -17.56 -11.10 -1.93
C LYS A 144 -16.85 -9.86 -1.40
N LYS A 145 -17.42 -8.66 -1.61
CA LYS A 145 -16.87 -7.40 -1.06
C LYS A 145 -16.91 -7.38 0.48
N VAL A 146 -18.02 -7.80 1.09
CA VAL A 146 -18.13 -7.88 2.56
C VAL A 146 -17.08 -8.83 3.14
N ALA A 147 -16.96 -10.05 2.59
CA ALA A 147 -15.97 -11.02 3.06
C ALA A 147 -14.54 -10.48 2.94
N HIS A 148 -14.24 -9.82 1.82
CA HIS A 148 -12.93 -9.23 1.56
C HIS A 148 -12.60 -8.09 2.53
N SER A 149 -13.54 -7.17 2.77
CA SER A 149 -13.35 -6.08 3.75
C SER A 149 -13.20 -6.58 5.20
N LEU A 150 -13.90 -7.66 5.57
CA LEU A 150 -13.79 -8.28 6.90
C LEU A 150 -12.47 -9.03 7.13
N GLU A 151 -11.80 -9.49 6.06
CA GLU A 151 -10.45 -10.06 6.14
C GLU A 151 -9.42 -8.98 6.45
N LEU A 152 -9.47 -7.88 5.69
CA LEU A 152 -8.63 -6.71 5.89
C LEU A 152 -9.36 -5.49 5.30
N PRO A 153 -9.49 -4.37 6.03
CA PRO A 153 -10.13 -3.17 5.51
C PRO A 153 -9.32 -2.56 4.37
N LEU A 154 -10.00 -1.85 3.46
CA LEU A 154 -9.38 -1.15 2.34
C LEU A 154 -8.27 -0.20 2.78
N HIS A 155 -8.47 0.49 3.90
CA HIS A 155 -7.49 1.44 4.44
C HIS A 155 -6.12 0.82 4.75
N TRP A 156 -6.05 -0.48 5.06
CA TRP A 156 -4.79 -1.18 5.37
C TRP A 156 -4.23 -1.98 4.19
N ARG A 157 -4.95 -2.01 3.05
CA ARG A 157 -4.53 -2.76 1.87
C ARG A 157 -3.55 -1.94 1.04
N ILE A 158 -2.57 -2.63 0.47
CA ILE A 158 -1.66 -2.03 -0.50
C ILE A 158 -2.45 -1.83 -1.80
N SER A 159 -2.82 -0.58 -2.09
CA SER A 159 -3.66 -0.18 -3.22
C SER A 159 -3.29 -0.86 -4.53
N ARG A 160 -1.99 -0.98 -4.83
CA ARG A 160 -1.53 -1.55 -6.10
C ARG A 160 -1.79 -3.06 -6.23
N LEU A 161 -1.69 -3.81 -5.12
CA LEU A 161 -2.01 -5.24 -5.12
C LEU A 161 -3.51 -5.46 -5.24
N GLU A 162 -4.25 -4.58 -4.57
CA GLU A 162 -5.70 -4.63 -4.46
C GLU A 162 -6.39 -4.21 -5.78
N THR A 163 -5.73 -3.39 -6.60
CA THR A 163 -6.25 -2.90 -7.89
C THR A 163 -6.73 -4.05 -8.78
N ARG A 164 -5.99 -5.17 -8.85
CA ARG A 164 -6.37 -6.30 -9.71
C ARG A 164 -7.67 -6.94 -9.25
N TRP A 165 -7.79 -7.18 -7.95
CA TRP A 165 -8.99 -7.76 -7.36
C TRP A 165 -10.21 -6.88 -7.58
N TYR A 166 -10.05 -5.55 -7.48
CA TYR A 166 -11.14 -4.61 -7.78
C TYR A 166 -11.52 -4.57 -9.25
N ILE A 167 -10.57 -4.61 -10.19
CA ILE A 167 -10.89 -4.68 -11.63
C ILE A 167 -11.72 -5.92 -11.93
N ASP A 168 -11.29 -7.09 -11.43
CA ASP A 168 -11.99 -8.36 -11.65
C ASP A 168 -13.38 -8.37 -10.99
N THR A 169 -13.50 -7.75 -9.82
CA THR A 169 -14.79 -7.64 -9.11
C THR A 169 -15.73 -6.65 -9.80
N TYR A 170 -15.22 -5.51 -10.30
CA TYR A 170 -15.98 -4.50 -11.03
C TYR A 170 -16.51 -5.01 -12.38
N GLU A 171 -15.73 -5.87 -13.06
CA GLU A 171 -16.18 -6.55 -14.28
C GLU A 171 -17.44 -7.42 -14.05
N SER A 172 -17.66 -7.86 -12.81
CA SER A 172 -18.80 -8.69 -12.41
C SER A 172 -19.98 -7.89 -11.83
N GLU A 173 -19.94 -6.55 -11.88
CA GLU A 173 -21.01 -5.69 -11.36
C GLU A 173 -22.08 -5.38 -12.42
N ASP A 174 -23.35 -5.37 -12.02
CA ASP A 174 -24.48 -5.12 -12.91
C ASP A 174 -24.47 -3.71 -13.53
N ASN A 175 -23.88 -2.73 -12.83
CA ASN A 175 -23.75 -1.33 -13.23
C ASN A 175 -22.36 -0.97 -13.80
N MET A 176 -21.62 -1.97 -14.28
CA MET A 176 -20.30 -1.80 -14.88
C MET A 176 -20.36 -0.93 -16.16
N VAL A 177 -19.42 0.01 -16.28
CA VAL A 177 -19.25 0.86 -17.46
C VAL A 177 -18.06 0.35 -18.26
N ALA A 178 -18.30 -0.16 -19.47
CA ALA A 178 -17.27 -0.80 -20.30
C ALA A 178 -16.05 0.09 -20.55
N LEU A 179 -16.28 1.37 -20.84
CA LEU A 179 -15.19 2.35 -21.06
C LEU A 179 -14.30 2.51 -19.82
N LEU A 180 -14.88 2.50 -18.62
CA LEU A 180 -14.13 2.60 -17.36
C LEU A 180 -13.33 1.32 -17.10
N LEU A 181 -13.92 0.15 -17.38
CA LEU A 181 -13.25 -1.14 -17.24
C LEU A 181 -12.04 -1.25 -18.20
N ASP A 182 -12.22 -0.85 -19.45
CA ASP A 182 -11.15 -0.85 -20.45
C ASP A 182 -10.02 0.11 -20.08
N LEU A 183 -10.37 1.31 -19.62
CA LEU A 183 -9.40 2.28 -19.11
C LEU A 183 -8.60 1.71 -17.93
N ALA A 184 -9.29 1.11 -16.95
CA ALA A 184 -8.63 0.52 -15.78
C ALA A 184 -7.70 -0.64 -16.16
N LYS A 185 -8.11 -1.51 -17.08
CA LYS A 185 -7.27 -2.60 -17.60
C LYS A 185 -6.05 -2.08 -18.37
N LEU A 186 -6.23 -1.05 -19.19
CA LEU A 186 -5.15 -0.44 -19.95
C LEU A 186 -4.10 0.20 -19.02
N ASP A 187 -4.55 1.06 -18.10
CA ASP A 187 -3.68 1.70 -17.11
C ASP A 187 -2.91 0.67 -16.27
N TYR A 188 -3.62 -0.34 -15.76
CA TYR A 188 -3.00 -1.43 -14.99
C TYR A 188 -1.87 -2.09 -15.78
N ASN A 189 -2.08 -2.42 -17.06
CA ASN A 189 -1.08 -3.05 -17.91
C ASN A 189 0.10 -2.13 -18.25
N MET A 190 -0.14 -0.85 -18.49
CA MET A 190 0.93 0.14 -18.77
C MET A 190 1.86 0.31 -17.57
N VAL A 191 1.28 0.46 -16.38
CA VAL A 191 2.03 0.57 -15.12
C VAL A 191 2.76 -0.74 -14.80
N GLN A 192 2.11 -1.89 -15.01
CA GLN A 192 2.73 -3.21 -14.82
C GLN A 192 3.94 -3.44 -15.74
N ALA A 193 3.87 -3.00 -17.00
CA ALA A 193 4.98 -3.08 -17.93
C ALA A 193 6.19 -2.25 -17.47
N THR A 194 5.92 -1.08 -16.86
CA THR A 194 6.98 -0.24 -16.26
C THR A 194 7.68 -0.97 -15.12
N TYR A 195 6.93 -1.57 -14.20
CA TYR A 195 7.51 -2.35 -13.10
C TYR A 195 8.31 -3.57 -13.58
N GLN A 196 7.84 -4.26 -14.61
CA GLN A 196 8.59 -5.37 -15.20
C GLN A 196 9.93 -4.91 -15.77
N SER A 197 9.99 -3.71 -16.39
CA SER A 197 11.24 -3.13 -16.84
C SER A 197 12.19 -2.80 -15.68
N GLU A 198 11.65 -2.26 -14.58
CA GLU A 198 12.43 -1.98 -13.36
C GLU A 198 13.00 -3.27 -12.75
N ILE A 199 12.16 -4.31 -12.61
CA ILE A 199 12.55 -5.63 -12.10
C ILE A 199 13.63 -6.26 -12.97
N LYS A 200 13.51 -6.21 -14.30
CA LYS A 200 14.55 -6.72 -15.22
C LYS A 200 15.90 -6.06 -14.96
N GLY A 201 15.90 -4.73 -14.79
CA GLY A 201 17.11 -3.97 -14.46
C GLY A 201 17.70 -4.37 -13.10
N LEU A 202 16.83 -4.51 -12.10
CA LEU A 202 17.20 -4.89 -10.73
C LEU A 202 17.78 -6.31 -10.65
N ILE A 203 17.14 -7.28 -11.31
CA ILE A 203 17.64 -8.67 -11.39
C ILE A 203 19.00 -8.70 -12.08
N ARG A 204 19.18 -7.96 -13.19
CA ARG A 204 20.48 -7.91 -13.88
C ARG A 204 21.57 -7.40 -12.94
N TRP A 205 21.31 -6.30 -12.23
CA TRP A 205 22.23 -5.77 -11.23
C TRP A 205 22.53 -6.78 -10.11
N TRP A 206 21.51 -7.48 -9.61
CA TRP A 206 21.66 -8.48 -8.55
C TRP A 206 22.52 -9.67 -8.97
N VAL A 207 22.33 -10.16 -10.19
CA VAL A 207 23.15 -11.23 -10.78
C VAL A 207 24.59 -10.77 -11.00
N ASP A 208 24.78 -9.54 -11.47
CA ASP A 208 26.11 -8.95 -11.72
C ASP A 208 26.93 -8.79 -10.42
N LEU A 209 26.27 -8.56 -9.27
CA LEU A 209 26.91 -8.55 -7.95
C LEU A 209 27.42 -9.92 -7.51
N GLY A 210 26.87 -11.02 -8.05
CA GLY A 210 27.28 -12.38 -7.72
C GLY A 210 26.91 -12.86 -6.31
N LEU A 211 26.12 -12.09 -5.55
CA LEU A 211 25.68 -12.43 -4.19
C LEU A 211 24.74 -13.64 -4.15
N CYS A 212 24.01 -13.88 -5.25
CA CYS A 212 23.16 -15.06 -5.42
C CYS A 212 23.92 -16.39 -5.43
N LYS A 213 25.26 -16.38 -5.46
CA LYS A 213 26.13 -17.57 -5.41
C LYS A 213 26.60 -17.92 -3.99
N LEU A 214 26.16 -17.17 -2.99
CA LEU A 214 26.54 -17.37 -1.59
C LEU A 214 25.46 -18.16 -0.86
N ASP A 215 25.80 -19.37 -0.41
CA ASP A 215 24.84 -20.29 0.22
C ASP A 215 24.26 -19.77 1.55
N PHE A 216 24.88 -18.76 2.16
CA PHE A 216 24.40 -18.13 3.38
C PHE A 216 23.26 -17.13 3.15
N PHE A 217 23.16 -16.54 1.95
CA PHE A 217 22.17 -15.50 1.66
C PHE A 217 20.93 -16.08 1.00
N LYS A 218 19.76 -15.72 1.54
CA LYS A 218 18.48 -16.01 0.87
C LYS A 218 18.26 -14.98 -0.23
N ASP A 219 18.17 -15.46 -1.48
CA ASP A 219 17.81 -14.61 -2.62
C ASP A 219 16.35 -14.14 -2.47
N ARG A 220 16.17 -12.84 -2.22
CA ARG A 220 14.87 -12.20 -1.97
C ARG A 220 14.68 -10.88 -2.71
N ILE A 221 15.41 -10.69 -3.81
CA ILE A 221 15.42 -9.40 -4.52
C ILE A 221 14.03 -8.98 -5.02
N LEU A 222 13.17 -9.95 -5.36
CA LEU A 222 11.79 -9.70 -5.77
C LEU A 222 10.92 -9.28 -4.60
N GLU A 223 11.09 -9.87 -3.41
CA GLU A 223 10.39 -9.45 -2.20
C GLU A 223 10.79 -8.04 -1.78
N HIS A 224 12.08 -7.67 -1.90
CA HIS A 224 12.52 -6.29 -1.63
C HIS A 224 11.87 -5.30 -2.58
N TYR A 225 11.83 -5.62 -3.88
CA TYR A 225 11.15 -4.77 -4.86
C TYR A 225 9.63 -4.70 -4.61
N PHE A 226 9.01 -5.80 -4.20
CA PHE A 226 7.61 -5.84 -3.82
C PHE A 226 7.30 -4.89 -2.66
N TRP A 227 8.15 -4.82 -1.63
CA TRP A 227 8.00 -3.86 -0.55
C TRP A 227 8.15 -2.40 -1.02
N SER A 228 9.16 -2.12 -1.85
CA SER A 228 9.32 -0.80 -2.46
C SER A 228 8.09 -0.37 -3.27
N LEU A 229 7.49 -1.31 -4.01
CA LEU A 229 6.28 -1.08 -4.78
C LEU A 229 5.07 -0.79 -3.90
N GLY A 230 4.96 -1.47 -2.76
CA GLY A 230 3.88 -1.23 -1.80
C GLY A 230 3.94 0.15 -1.15
N MET A 231 5.14 0.69 -0.94
CA MET A 231 5.34 2.03 -0.38
C MET A 231 5.15 3.15 -1.40
N VAL A 232 5.62 2.94 -2.64
CA VAL A 232 5.63 3.99 -3.68
C VAL A 232 5.14 3.43 -5.02
N PRO A 233 3.82 3.25 -5.19
CA PRO A 233 3.26 2.68 -6.40
C PRO A 233 3.29 3.63 -7.61
N GLU A 234 3.41 4.94 -7.42
CA GLU A 234 3.27 5.91 -8.51
C GLU A 234 4.37 5.75 -9.56
N GLN A 235 3.97 5.73 -10.83
CA GLN A 235 4.85 5.35 -11.94
C GLN A 235 6.12 6.21 -12.01
N GLN A 236 6.04 7.51 -11.72
CA GLN A 236 7.19 8.44 -11.80
C GLN A 236 8.36 8.10 -10.87
N PHE A 237 8.14 7.31 -9.82
CA PHE A 237 9.15 7.04 -8.79
C PHE A 237 9.92 5.73 -9.00
N GLY A 238 10.03 5.24 -10.24
CA GLY A 238 10.74 3.99 -10.55
C GLY A 238 12.18 3.91 -10.04
N ARG A 239 12.95 4.99 -10.16
CA ARG A 239 14.32 5.04 -9.62
C ARG A 239 14.37 4.88 -8.10
N PHE A 240 13.39 5.44 -7.41
CA PHE A 240 13.29 5.34 -5.95
C PHE A 240 12.96 3.91 -5.53
N ARG A 241 12.00 3.26 -6.21
CA ARG A 241 11.66 1.85 -5.94
C ARG A 241 12.87 0.92 -6.12
N VAL A 242 13.60 1.07 -7.22
CA VAL A 242 14.81 0.30 -7.50
C VAL A 242 15.87 0.57 -6.43
N GLY A 243 16.13 1.83 -6.09
CA GLY A 243 17.10 2.20 -5.05
C GLY A 243 16.77 1.62 -3.67
N LEU A 244 15.51 1.69 -3.25
CA LEU A 244 15.05 1.07 -2.01
C LEU A 244 15.24 -0.45 -2.01
N ALA A 245 14.91 -1.11 -3.13
CA ALA A 245 15.06 -2.57 -3.23
C ALA A 245 16.54 -2.99 -3.13
N GLN A 246 17.44 -2.20 -3.72
CA GLN A 246 18.89 -2.38 -3.60
C GLN A 246 19.37 -2.16 -2.16
N ASP A 247 18.89 -1.10 -1.50
CA ASP A 247 19.23 -0.80 -0.10
C ASP A 247 18.78 -1.93 0.85
N TYR A 248 17.55 -2.43 0.71
CA TYR A 248 17.09 -3.60 1.47
C TYR A 248 17.96 -4.84 1.23
N ALA A 249 18.36 -5.08 -0.02
CA ALA A 249 19.24 -6.20 -0.34
C ALA A 249 20.64 -6.07 0.30
N ASN A 250 21.17 -4.84 0.36
CA ASN A 250 22.48 -4.57 0.97
C ASN A 250 22.46 -4.65 2.50
N ASN A 251 21.36 -4.22 3.14
CA ASN A 251 21.21 -4.27 4.61
C ASN A 251 20.85 -5.66 5.15
N CYS A 252 20.47 -6.61 4.28
CA CYS A 252 20.35 -8.02 4.62
C CYS A 252 21.68 -8.79 4.49
N CYS A 253 22.75 -8.15 4.00
CA CYS A 253 24.11 -8.69 3.94
C CYS A 253 24.90 -8.39 5.22
#